data_AF-A0A9E0GYQ9-F1
#
_entry.id   AF-A0A9E0GYQ9-F1
#
_cell.length_a   1.000
_cell.length_b   1.000
_cell.length_c   1.000
_cell.angle_alpha   90.00
_cell.angle_beta   90.00
_cell.angle_gamma   90.00
#
_symmetry.space_group_name_H-M   'P 1'
#
loop_
_entity.id
_entity.type
_entity.pdbx_description
1 polymer ?
#
loop_
_entity_poly.entity_id
_entity_poly.type
_entity_poly.pdbx_seq_one_letter_code
_entity_poly.pdbx_strand_id
1 'polypeptide(L)'
;KMPLFSGSPTGRAEIRRLTAWIDQIFYRDVVAPLLEERMKKRLVHRAPPDGGKLREAMRSANTHMDYMDYLLDHRSWLAGGTMSLADITAAAHISVADYLGGIDWAGHEPVKRWYAGFKSRPSFRPLLSERMEVIAPPSYYDKPDF
;
A
#
# COMPACT_ATOMS: atom_id res chain seq x y z
N LYS A 1 -19.39 -15.92 -5.43
CA LYS A 1 -17.95 -15.64 -5.16
C LYS A 1 -17.41 -14.83 -6.33
N MET A 2 -16.89 -13.62 -6.09
CA MET A 2 -16.26 -12.82 -7.16
C MET A 2 -14.81 -13.29 -7.34
N PRO A 3 -14.38 -13.76 -8.53
CA PRO A 3 -13.04 -14.28 -8.73
C PRO A 3 -12.00 -13.14 -8.71
N LEU A 4 -10.90 -13.32 -7.97
CA LEU A 4 -9.79 -12.34 -7.89
C LEU A 4 -8.93 -12.30 -9.15
N PHE A 5 -9.08 -13.31 -10.02
CA PHE A 5 -8.60 -13.33 -11.40
C PHE A 5 -9.80 -13.39 -12.33
N SER A 6 -10.47 -12.27 -12.51
CA SER A 6 -11.64 -12.12 -13.38
C SER A 6 -11.24 -11.77 -14.82
N GLY A 7 -12.18 -11.94 -15.75
CA GLY A 7 -12.07 -11.42 -17.12
C GLY A 7 -11.35 -12.32 -18.13
N SER A 8 -11.01 -11.72 -19.28
CA SER A 8 -10.32 -12.36 -20.41
C SER A 8 -8.88 -12.76 -20.07
N PRO A 9 -8.20 -13.58 -20.89
CA PRO A 9 -6.77 -13.87 -20.71
C PRO A 9 -5.92 -12.60 -20.55
N THR A 10 -6.21 -11.54 -21.33
CA THR A 10 -5.55 -10.24 -21.22
C THR A 10 -5.85 -9.55 -19.88
N GLY A 11 -7.10 -9.55 -19.42
CA GLY A 11 -7.46 -9.00 -18.11
C GLY A 11 -6.73 -9.71 -16.97
N ARG A 12 -6.65 -11.05 -17.04
CA ARG A 12 -5.90 -11.85 -16.06
C ARG A 12 -4.39 -11.62 -16.15
N ALA A 13 -3.84 -11.28 -17.32
CA ALA A 13 -2.45 -10.91 -17.47
C ALA A 13 -2.16 -9.55 -16.82
N GLU A 14 -3.05 -8.57 -16.98
CA GLU A 14 -2.92 -7.25 -16.33
C GLU A 14 -2.98 -7.37 -14.80
N ILE A 15 -3.89 -8.19 -14.26
CA ILE A 15 -3.94 -8.47 -12.82
C ILE A 15 -2.57 -8.99 -12.34
N ARG A 16 -1.98 -9.97 -13.05
CA ARG A 16 -0.66 -10.53 -12.67
C ARG A 16 0.46 -9.51 -12.81
N ARG A 17 0.44 -8.67 -13.86
CA ARG A 17 1.44 -7.63 -14.08
C ARG A 17 1.44 -6.64 -12.92
N LEU A 18 0.26 -6.17 -12.50
CA LEU A 18 0.12 -5.23 -11.39
C LEU A 18 0.47 -5.88 -10.05
N THR A 19 0.02 -7.11 -9.80
CA THR A 19 0.43 -7.87 -8.60
C THR A 19 1.95 -7.99 -8.53
N ALA A 20 2.61 -8.39 -9.61
CA ALA A 20 4.07 -8.52 -9.66
C ALA A 20 4.78 -7.16 -9.48
N TRP A 21 4.25 -6.09 -10.07
CA TRP A 21 4.77 -4.74 -9.88
C TRP A 21 4.72 -4.32 -8.41
N ILE A 22 3.63 -4.59 -7.69
CA ILE A 22 3.56 -4.31 -6.26
C ILE A 22 4.54 -5.18 -5.46
N ASP A 23 4.45 -6.51 -5.62
CA ASP A 23 5.21 -7.47 -4.80
C ASP A 23 6.74 -7.34 -4.99
N GLN A 24 7.18 -6.84 -6.15
CA GLN A 24 8.60 -6.76 -6.46
C GLN A 24 9.10 -5.32 -6.41
N ILE A 25 8.48 -4.41 -7.16
CA ILE A 25 9.00 -3.07 -7.38
C ILE A 25 8.56 -2.16 -6.22
N PHE A 26 7.26 -2.08 -5.93
CA PHE A 26 6.77 -1.28 -4.79
C PHE A 26 7.35 -1.80 -3.47
N TYR A 27 7.40 -3.12 -3.28
CA TYR A 27 8.03 -3.70 -2.11
C TYR A 27 9.49 -3.28 -1.95
N ARG A 28 10.32 -3.45 -3.01
CA ARG A 28 11.74 -3.12 -2.97
C ARG A 28 11.97 -1.63 -2.72
N ASP A 29 11.20 -0.77 -3.38
CA ASP A 29 11.47 0.67 -3.39
C ASP A 29 10.86 1.38 -2.16
N VAL A 30 9.79 0.85 -1.57
CA VAL A 30 9.02 1.52 -0.51
C VAL A 30 8.97 0.67 0.76
N VAL A 31 8.38 -0.52 0.68
CA VAL A 31 8.03 -1.29 1.88
C VAL A 31 9.26 -1.87 2.58
N ALA A 32 10.21 -2.44 1.83
CA ALA A 32 11.41 -3.05 2.39
C ALA A 32 12.32 -2.02 3.10
N PRO A 33 12.61 -0.83 2.53
CA PRO A 33 13.34 0.22 3.25
C PRO A 33 12.61 0.71 4.50
N LEU A 34 11.28 0.89 4.44
CA LEU A 34 10.49 1.31 5.61
C LEU A 34 10.53 0.24 6.72
N LEU A 35 10.36 -1.04 6.37
CA LEU A 35 10.48 -2.16 7.31
C LEU A 35 11.88 -2.23 7.92
N GLU A 36 12.92 -2.06 7.13
CA GLU A 36 14.29 -2.08 7.62
C GLU A 36 14.52 -0.94 8.63
N GLU A 37 14.23 0.29 8.21
CA GLU A 37 14.62 1.48 8.94
C GLU A 37 13.69 1.79 10.12
N ARG A 38 12.37 1.60 9.99
CA ARG A 38 11.39 1.91 11.06
C ARG A 38 10.98 0.70 11.89
N MET A 39 11.04 -0.51 11.35
CA MET A 39 10.65 -1.73 12.08
C MET A 39 11.85 -2.51 12.62
N LYS A 40 12.66 -3.12 11.75
CA LYS A 40 13.74 -4.04 12.15
C LYS A 40 14.82 -3.34 12.96
N LYS A 41 15.26 -2.15 12.53
CA LYS A 41 16.24 -1.40 13.31
C LYS A 41 15.76 -1.04 14.71
N ARG A 42 14.48 -0.73 14.89
CA ARG A 42 13.93 -0.42 16.22
C ARG A 42 13.73 -1.67 17.09
N LEU A 43 13.14 -2.72 16.53
CA LEU A 43 12.74 -3.91 17.28
C LEU A 43 13.86 -4.93 17.47
N VAL A 44 14.68 -5.13 16.43
CA VAL A 44 15.70 -6.19 16.38
C VAL A 44 17.07 -5.62 16.68
N HIS A 45 17.50 -4.63 15.91
CA HIS A 45 18.89 -4.13 15.98
C HIS A 45 19.12 -3.05 17.04
N ARG A 46 18.05 -2.47 17.59
CA ARG A 46 18.08 -1.32 18.51
C ARG A 46 18.96 -0.18 18.00
N ALA A 47 18.89 0.08 16.69
CA ALA A 47 19.66 1.08 15.98
C ALA A 47 18.75 2.24 15.53
N PRO A 48 19.28 3.47 15.41
CA PRO A 48 18.53 4.58 14.85
C PRO A 48 18.25 4.38 13.34
N PRO A 49 17.13 4.90 12.82
CA PRO A 49 16.84 4.88 11.39
C PRO A 49 17.79 5.79 10.60
N ASP A 50 18.05 5.44 9.35
CA ASP A 50 18.71 6.28 8.37
C ASP A 50 17.69 7.21 7.69
N GLY A 51 17.76 8.50 8.01
CA GLY A 51 16.86 9.50 7.44
C GLY A 51 17.00 9.70 5.92
N GLY A 52 18.17 9.42 5.34
CA GLY A 52 18.40 9.49 3.90
C GLY A 52 17.59 8.42 3.16
N LYS A 53 17.69 7.17 3.62
CA LYS A 53 16.91 6.05 3.08
C LYS A 53 15.41 6.23 3.23
N LEU A 54 14.96 6.79 4.37
CA LEU A 54 13.55 7.08 4.57
C LEU A 54 13.03 8.12 3.58
N ARG A 55 13.79 9.21 3.36
CA ARG A 55 13.40 10.22 2.35
C ARG A 55 13.36 9.64 0.94
N GLU A 56 14.27 8.73 0.62
CA GLU A 56 14.27 8.04 -0.68
C GLU A 56 13.03 7.16 -0.84
N ALA A 57 12.72 6.32 0.16
CA ALA A 57 11.53 5.47 0.13
C ALA A 57 10.23 6.28 0.03
N MET A 58 10.13 7.42 0.73
CA MET A 58 8.97 8.32 0.65
C MET A 58 8.83 8.98 -0.74
N ARG A 59 9.95 9.38 -1.38
CA ARG A 59 9.92 9.88 -2.76
C ARG A 59 9.47 8.81 -3.74
N SER A 60 9.99 7.58 -3.59
CA SER A 60 9.56 6.45 -4.42
C SER A 60 8.09 6.11 -4.20
N ALA A 61 7.60 6.20 -2.96
CA ALA A 61 6.19 6.02 -2.65
C ALA A 61 5.33 7.01 -3.44
N ASN A 62 5.67 8.30 -3.43
CA ASN A 62 4.95 9.32 -4.20
C ASN A 62 4.87 8.97 -5.70
N THR A 63 5.99 8.58 -6.32
CA THR A 63 6.02 8.19 -7.73
C THR A 63 5.15 6.96 -8.03
N HIS A 64 5.12 5.97 -7.12
CA HIS A 64 4.25 4.81 -7.29
C HIS A 64 2.77 5.18 -7.10
N MET A 65 2.46 6.11 -6.19
CA MET A 65 1.11 6.63 -5.98
C MET A 65 0.61 7.43 -7.19
N ASP A 66 1.47 8.23 -7.83
CA ASP A 66 1.17 8.91 -9.10
C ASP A 66 0.73 7.90 -10.18
N TYR A 67 1.42 6.76 -10.27
CA TYR A 67 1.04 5.71 -11.21
C TYR A 67 -0.29 5.05 -10.86
N MET A 68 -0.56 4.83 -9.57
CA MET A 68 -1.84 4.30 -9.13
C MET A 68 -2.99 5.29 -9.37
N ASP A 69 -2.77 6.60 -9.16
CA ASP A 69 -3.75 7.64 -9.50
C ASP A 69 -4.08 7.61 -10.99
N TYR A 70 -3.06 7.53 -11.85
CA TYR A 70 -3.25 7.39 -13.30
C TYR A 70 -4.13 6.18 -13.65
N LEU A 71 -3.91 5.03 -13.00
CA LEU A 71 -4.75 3.83 -13.20
C LEU A 71 -6.19 4.06 -12.74
N LEU A 72 -6.37 4.68 -11.57
CA LEU A 72 -7.68 4.89 -10.94
C LEU A 72 -8.49 6.04 -11.53
N ASP A 73 -7.87 6.95 -12.28
CA ASP A 73 -8.55 8.03 -12.99
C ASP A 73 -9.47 7.48 -14.10
N HIS A 74 -9.10 6.35 -14.69
CA HIS A 74 -9.82 5.73 -15.81
C HIS A 74 -10.42 4.36 -15.47
N ARG A 75 -10.19 3.84 -14.25
CA ARG A 75 -10.61 2.49 -13.84
C ARG A 75 -11.22 2.52 -12.44
N SER A 76 -12.25 1.71 -12.22
CA SER A 76 -12.85 1.58 -10.88
C SER A 76 -11.95 0.85 -9.87
N TRP A 77 -11.05 -0.01 -10.37
CA TRP A 77 -10.07 -0.79 -9.62
C TRP A 77 -8.75 -0.83 -10.42
N LEU A 78 -7.62 -1.13 -9.79
CA LEU A 78 -6.30 -1.00 -10.41
C LEU A 78 -6.19 -1.75 -11.76
N ALA A 79 -6.76 -2.96 -11.82
CA ALA A 79 -6.73 -3.81 -13.01
C ALA A 79 -7.96 -3.67 -13.93
N GLY A 80 -8.93 -2.78 -13.64
CA GLY A 80 -10.09 -2.55 -14.50
C GLY A 80 -11.40 -2.33 -13.74
N GLY A 81 -12.50 -2.88 -14.25
CA GLY A 81 -13.86 -2.63 -13.71
C GLY A 81 -14.24 -3.39 -12.43
N THR A 82 -13.43 -4.36 -12.00
CA THR A 82 -13.74 -5.20 -10.82
C THR A 82 -12.54 -5.37 -9.92
N MET A 83 -12.76 -5.39 -8.60
CA MET A 83 -11.73 -5.70 -7.60
C MET A 83 -11.04 -7.02 -7.91
N SER A 84 -9.72 -7.03 -7.83
CA SER A 84 -8.87 -8.15 -8.20
C SER A 84 -7.78 -8.43 -7.16
N LEU A 85 -6.93 -9.42 -7.43
CA LEU A 85 -5.75 -9.66 -6.60
C LEU A 85 -4.81 -8.46 -6.56
N ALA A 86 -4.68 -7.71 -7.66
CA ALA A 86 -3.80 -6.54 -7.72
C ALA A 86 -4.19 -5.49 -6.65
N ASP A 87 -5.49 -5.28 -6.44
CA ASP A 87 -5.99 -4.34 -5.45
C ASP A 87 -5.70 -4.80 -4.01
N ILE A 88 -5.88 -6.10 -3.74
CA ILE A 88 -5.59 -6.67 -2.41
C ILE A 88 -4.08 -6.59 -2.12
N THR A 89 -3.25 -6.94 -3.10
CA THR A 89 -1.79 -6.87 -2.96
C THR A 89 -1.32 -5.44 -2.71
N ALA A 90 -1.84 -4.48 -3.48
CA ALA A 90 -1.55 -3.05 -3.27
C ALA A 90 -2.00 -2.57 -1.90
N ALA A 91 -3.24 -2.87 -1.50
CA ALA A 91 -3.78 -2.44 -0.21
C ALA A 91 -2.98 -3.02 0.96
N ALA A 92 -2.51 -4.26 0.88
CA ALA A 92 -1.67 -4.88 1.90
C ALA A 92 -0.27 -4.22 2.01
N HIS A 93 0.35 -3.89 0.89
CA HIS A 93 1.65 -3.19 0.91
C HIS A 93 1.51 -1.75 1.42
N ILE A 94 0.46 -1.06 0.97
CA ILE A 94 0.13 0.29 1.42
C ILE A 94 -0.21 0.30 2.90
N SER A 95 -0.90 -0.71 3.45
CA SER A 95 -1.18 -0.74 4.89
C SER A 95 0.09 -0.80 5.72
N VAL A 96 1.08 -1.59 5.31
CA VAL A 96 2.38 -1.62 6.00
C VAL A 96 3.10 -0.27 5.88
N ALA A 97 3.14 0.31 4.69
CA ALA A 97 3.77 1.61 4.47
C ALA A 97 3.07 2.75 5.25
N ASP A 98 1.74 2.74 5.30
CA ASP A 98 0.89 3.68 6.05
C ASP A 98 1.09 3.53 7.56
N TYR A 99 1.09 2.29 8.07
CA TYR A 99 1.40 1.99 9.48
C TYR A 99 2.75 2.58 9.88
N LEU A 100 3.75 2.44 8.99
CA LEU A 100 5.08 2.95 9.24
C LEU A 100 5.23 4.45 8.93
N GLY A 101 4.17 5.15 8.51
CA GLY A 101 4.17 6.59 8.22
C GLY A 101 4.97 6.98 6.97
N GLY A 102 5.06 6.08 5.99
CA GLY A 102 5.84 6.25 4.77
C GLY A 102 5.05 6.78 3.56
N ILE A 103 3.73 6.96 3.71
CA ILE A 103 2.84 7.47 2.66
C ILE A 103 2.48 8.92 2.96
N ASP A 104 2.67 9.79 1.97
CA ASP A 104 2.00 11.08 1.92
C ASP A 104 0.73 10.92 1.08
N TRP A 105 -0.41 11.31 1.65
CA TRP A 105 -1.71 11.18 1.00
C TRP A 105 -2.12 12.46 0.26
N ALA A 106 -1.38 13.56 0.45
CA ALA A 106 -1.68 14.82 -0.21
C ALA A 106 -1.40 14.74 -1.71
N GLY A 107 -2.35 15.19 -2.54
CA GLY A 107 -2.21 15.15 -4.00
C GLY A 107 -2.51 13.79 -4.66
N HIS A 108 -2.92 12.79 -3.86
CA HIS A 108 -3.25 11.43 -4.32
C HIS A 108 -4.71 11.06 -4.02
N GLU A 109 -5.66 11.97 -4.32
CA GLU A 109 -7.08 11.80 -4.00
C GLU A 109 -7.73 10.53 -4.59
N PRO A 110 -7.46 10.12 -5.85
CA PRO A 110 -7.98 8.86 -6.39
C PRO A 110 -7.53 7.64 -5.57
N VAL A 111 -6.23 7.50 -5.28
CA VAL A 111 -5.71 6.40 -4.47
C VAL A 111 -6.24 6.48 -3.04
N LYS A 112 -6.28 7.67 -2.44
CA LYS A 112 -6.84 7.89 -1.10
C LYS A 112 -8.28 7.39 -1.00
N ARG A 113 -9.13 7.74 -1.97
CA ARG A 113 -10.54 7.28 -2.04
C ARG A 113 -10.63 5.77 -2.21
N TRP A 114 -9.83 5.20 -3.12
CA TRP A 114 -9.76 3.75 -3.33
C TRP A 114 -9.34 3.01 -2.04
N TYR A 115 -8.35 3.53 -1.31
CA TYR A 115 -7.85 2.91 -0.08
C TYR A 115 -8.80 3.07 1.11
N ALA A 116 -9.50 4.20 1.22
CA ALA A 116 -10.60 4.38 2.19
C ALA A 116 -11.70 3.32 1.99
N GLY A 117 -11.98 2.96 0.74
CA GLY A 117 -12.84 1.85 0.38
C GLY A 117 -12.36 0.51 0.96
N PHE A 118 -11.04 0.26 0.96
CA PHE A 118 -10.43 -0.92 1.60
C PHE A 118 -10.52 -0.88 3.13
N LYS A 119 -10.15 0.25 3.76
CA LYS A 119 -10.20 0.41 5.22
C LYS A 119 -11.60 0.15 5.79
N SER A 120 -12.64 0.45 5.01
CA SER A 120 -14.04 0.24 5.40
C SER A 120 -14.50 -1.22 5.36
N ARG A 121 -13.75 -2.13 4.73
CA ARG A 121 -14.17 -3.53 4.53
C ARG A 121 -13.97 -4.36 5.81
N PRO A 122 -14.92 -5.24 6.18
CA PRO A 122 -14.74 -6.13 7.34
C PRO A 122 -13.47 -6.99 7.27
N SER A 123 -13.06 -7.41 6.06
CA SER A 123 -11.85 -8.20 5.85
C SER A 123 -10.55 -7.45 6.16
N PHE A 124 -10.58 -6.11 6.19
CA PHE A 124 -9.41 -5.27 6.41
C PHE A 124 -9.28 -4.83 7.88
N ARG A 125 -10.37 -4.88 8.65
CA ARG A 125 -10.39 -4.49 10.06
C ARG A 125 -9.31 -5.17 10.93
N PRO A 126 -9.03 -6.48 10.79
CA PRO A 126 -7.96 -7.11 11.59
C PRO A 126 -6.61 -6.42 11.38
N LEU A 127 -6.21 -6.16 10.13
CA LEU A 127 -4.97 -5.45 9.78
C LEU A 127 -4.90 -4.03 10.36
N LEU A 128 -6.04 -3.33 10.40
CA LEU A 128 -6.11 -1.97 10.97
C LEU A 128 -6.07 -1.96 12.49
N SER A 129 -6.45 -3.06 13.14
CA SER A 129 -6.46 -3.19 14.60
C SER A 129 -5.11 -3.63 15.18
N GLU A 130 -4.22 -4.16 14.34
CA GLU A 130 -2.89 -4.60 14.78
C GLU A 130 -2.09 -3.42 15.33
N ARG A 131 -1.39 -3.66 16.44
CA ARG A 131 -0.50 -2.70 17.08
C ARG A 131 0.78 -3.40 17.49
N MET A 132 1.90 -2.71 17.28
CA MET A 132 3.22 -3.13 17.73
C MET A 132 3.59 -2.33 18.99
N GLU A 133 4.23 -2.98 19.96
CA GLU A 133 4.53 -2.38 21.28
C GLU A 133 5.42 -1.12 21.20
N VAL A 134 6.40 -1.11 20.29
CA VAL A 134 7.41 -0.03 20.18
C VAL A 134 7.13 0.94 19.02
N ILE A 135 6.21 0.58 18.12
CA ILE A 135 5.95 1.33 16.89
C ILE A 135 4.47 1.66 16.84
N ALA A 136 4.15 2.91 17.17
CA ALA A 136 2.81 3.44 17.02
C ALA A 136 2.59 3.89 15.56
N PRO A 137 1.44 3.55 14.96
CA PRO A 137 1.08 4.05 13.64
C PRO A 137 0.61 5.51 13.72
N PRO A 138 0.46 6.20 12.58
CA PRO A 138 -0.23 7.49 12.54
C PRO A 138 -1.63 7.42 13.15
N SER A 139 -2.10 8.52 13.73
CA SER A 139 -3.40 8.61 14.43
C SER A 139 -4.63 8.39 13.53
N TYR A 140 -4.41 8.38 12.21
CA TYR A 140 -5.43 8.15 11.20
C TYR A 140 -5.37 6.74 10.59
N TYR A 141 -4.41 5.90 10.99
CA TYR A 141 -4.16 4.61 10.35
C TYR A 141 -5.40 3.71 10.27
N ASP A 142 -6.18 3.64 11.35
CA ASP A 142 -7.39 2.84 11.45
C ASP A 142 -8.68 3.57 11.05
N LYS A 143 -8.57 4.83 10.62
CA LYS A 143 -9.71 5.67 10.23
C LYS A 143 -9.97 5.54 8.72
N PRO A 144 -11.19 5.22 8.29
CA PRO A 144 -11.56 5.28 6.88
C PRO A 144 -11.63 6.70 6.31
N ASP A 145 -11.87 7.70 7.17
CA ASP A 145 -12.01 9.14 6.88
C ASP A 145 -10.72 9.92 7.19
N PHE A 146 -9.59 9.36 6.80
CA PHE A 146 -8.26 9.97 6.89
C PHE A 146 -8.01 10.99 5.79
#